data_AF-D2RJK6-F1
#
_entry.id   AF-D2RJK6-F1
#
_cell.length_a   1.000
_cell.length_b   1.000
_cell.length_c   1.000
_cell.angle_alpha   90.00
_cell.angle_beta   90.00
_cell.angle_gamma   90.00
#
_symmetry.space_group_name_H-M   'P 1'
#
loop_
_entity.id
_entity.type
_entity.pdbx_description
1 polymer ?
#
loop_
_entity_poly.entity_id
_entity_poly.type
_entity_poly.pdbx_seq_one_letter_code
_entity_poly.pdbx_strand_id
1 'polypeptide(L)'
;MKKWTIVGLTTLLTLAASAALASVPQKSLYLGGIGIGSEGSYVRQIYGAPTETEREHSASHPSGSVVEYEYGDGVSLHLAEGVVYQVEVSANNGWATPEGIHVGMDASLLEGTYGKPDMVRGDKSIYRAEGLPGVGLIFEIEKGKIDEIEIGPIEQ
;
A
#
# COMPACT_ATOMS: atom_id res chain seq x y z
N MET A 1 -25.37 3.48 56.97
CA MET A 1 -25.68 3.93 55.59
C MET A 1 -24.65 4.99 55.22
N LYS A 2 -23.88 5.01 54.12
CA LYS A 2 -23.70 4.16 52.92
C LYS A 2 -22.27 4.56 52.44
N LYS A 3 -21.31 3.64 52.36
CA LYS A 3 -19.93 3.95 51.92
C LYS A 3 -19.89 3.90 50.38
N TRP A 4 -19.38 4.94 49.75
CA TRP A 4 -19.28 5.04 48.30
C TRP A 4 -17.93 4.47 47.87
N THR A 5 -17.94 3.41 47.07
CA THR A 5 -16.73 2.85 46.47
C THR A 5 -16.65 3.38 45.05
N ILE A 6 -15.72 4.30 44.80
CA ILE A 6 -15.37 4.75 43.45
C ILE A 6 -14.42 3.69 42.88
N VAL A 7 -14.85 2.97 41.85
CA VAL A 7 -14.00 2.09 41.06
C VAL A 7 -13.37 2.96 39.97
N GLY A 8 -12.07 3.24 40.09
CA GLY A 8 -11.29 3.87 39.04
C GLY A 8 -10.96 2.85 37.96
N LEU A 9 -11.48 3.07 36.75
CA LEU A 9 -11.13 2.28 35.57
C LEU A 9 -9.88 2.91 34.94
N THR A 10 -8.70 2.39 35.27
CA THR A 10 -7.45 2.77 34.59
C THR A 10 -7.35 1.99 33.29
N THR A 11 -7.69 2.63 32.17
CA THR A 11 -7.33 2.17 30.83
C THR A 11 -5.81 2.26 30.66
N LEU A 12 -5.16 1.10 30.53
CA LEU A 12 -3.75 0.98 30.23
C LEU A 12 -3.57 1.26 28.74
N LEU A 13 -3.12 2.48 28.39
CA LEU A 13 -2.76 2.82 27.02
C LEU A 13 -1.40 2.18 26.72
N THR A 14 -1.38 1.01 26.09
CA THR A 14 -0.14 0.41 25.61
C THR A 14 0.37 1.20 24.42
N LEU A 15 1.40 2.03 24.63
CA LEU A 15 2.25 2.53 23.55
C LEU A 15 2.97 1.32 22.95
N ALA A 16 2.50 0.84 21.80
CA ALA A 16 3.31 -0.03 20.97
C ALA A 16 4.50 0.81 20.49
N ALA A 17 5.69 0.51 20.99
CA ALA A 17 6.91 1.06 20.43
C ALA A 17 7.08 0.45 19.04
N SER A 18 6.83 1.23 17.98
CA SER A 18 7.16 0.83 16.62
C SER A 18 8.67 0.67 16.52
N ALA A 19 9.13 -0.58 16.37
CA ALA A 19 10.48 -0.83 15.92
C ALA A 19 10.56 -0.31 14.48
N ALA A 20 11.45 0.65 14.22
CA ALA A 20 11.78 1.06 12.86
C ALA A 20 12.25 -0.19 12.10
N LEU A 21 11.52 -0.57 11.06
CA LEU A 21 11.85 -1.71 10.24
C LEU A 21 13.01 -1.32 9.33
N ALA A 22 14.02 -2.19 9.23
CA ALA A 22 15.14 -1.98 8.29
C ALA A 22 14.69 -2.13 6.82
N SER A 23 13.56 -2.80 6.61
CA SER A 23 12.84 -2.95 5.35
C SER A 23 11.39 -3.32 5.67
N VAL A 24 10.44 -2.91 4.85
CA VAL A 24 9.01 -3.23 5.05
C VAL A 24 8.79 -4.73 4.80
N PRO A 25 8.19 -5.47 5.76
CA PRO A 25 7.98 -6.91 5.59
C PRO A 25 6.96 -7.16 4.48
N GLN A 26 7.11 -8.28 3.75
CA GLN A 26 6.24 -8.60 2.61
C GLN A 26 4.74 -8.62 2.95
N LYS A 27 4.39 -8.93 4.20
CA LYS A 27 3.00 -8.91 4.67
C LYS A 27 2.34 -7.53 4.59
N SER A 28 3.13 -6.45 4.53
CA SER A 28 2.65 -5.07 4.41
C SER A 28 2.46 -4.66 2.95
N LEU A 29 2.93 -5.47 1.99
CA LEU A 29 2.84 -5.20 0.55
C LEU A 29 1.50 -5.68 -0.02
N TYR A 30 0.43 -5.17 0.58
CA TYR A 30 -0.94 -5.36 0.11
C TYR A 30 -1.64 -4.02 0.11
N LEU A 31 -2.47 -3.77 -0.89
CA LEU A 31 -3.43 -2.67 -0.92
C LEU A 31 -4.78 -3.27 -1.27
N GLY A 32 -5.81 -3.01 -0.45
CA GLY A 32 -7.12 -3.62 -0.65
C GLY A 32 -7.08 -5.16 -0.64
N GLY A 33 -6.11 -5.77 0.05
CA GLY A 33 -5.91 -7.22 0.03
C GLY A 33 -5.31 -7.79 -1.25
N ILE A 34 -4.92 -6.95 -2.22
CA ILE A 34 -4.17 -7.35 -3.42
C ILE A 34 -2.68 -7.04 -3.19
N GLY A 35 -1.84 -8.05 -3.34
CA GLY A 35 -0.38 -7.90 -3.28
C GLY A 35 0.29 -8.36 -4.57
N ILE A 36 1.61 -8.13 -4.66
CA ILE A 36 2.44 -8.65 -5.74
C ILE A 36 2.32 -10.17 -5.82
N GLY A 37 2.19 -10.72 -7.02
CA GLY A 37 1.99 -12.14 -7.24
C GLY A 37 0.52 -12.59 -7.20
N SER A 38 -0.43 -11.68 -6.93
CA SER A 38 -1.85 -12.01 -6.99
C SER A 38 -2.27 -12.34 -8.42
N GLU A 39 -2.99 -13.45 -8.60
CA GLU A 39 -3.57 -13.82 -9.88
C GLU A 39 -4.68 -12.85 -10.27
N GLY A 40 -4.73 -12.43 -11.53
CA GLY A 40 -5.81 -11.59 -12.04
C GLY A 40 -7.19 -12.24 -11.90
N SER A 41 -7.25 -13.58 -11.84
CA SER A 41 -8.49 -14.31 -11.53
C SER A 41 -8.93 -14.14 -10.08
N TYR A 42 -7.99 -14.12 -9.13
CA TYR A 42 -8.25 -13.84 -7.72
C TYR A 42 -8.73 -12.39 -7.52
N VAL A 43 -8.09 -11.43 -8.18
CA VAL A 43 -8.53 -10.03 -8.16
C VAL A 43 -9.99 -9.92 -8.60
N ARG A 44 -10.34 -10.54 -9.74
CA ARG A 44 -11.72 -10.51 -10.25
C ARG A 44 -12.73 -11.23 -9.37
N GLN A 45 -12.29 -12.22 -8.59
CA GLN A 45 -13.15 -12.88 -7.62
C GLN A 45 -13.57 -11.92 -6.49
N ILE A 46 -12.67 -11.02 -6.08
CA ILE A 46 -12.91 -10.06 -5.00
C ILE A 46 -13.64 -8.82 -5.52
N TYR A 47 -13.15 -8.26 -6.62
CA TYR A 47 -13.55 -6.94 -7.10
C TYR A 47 -14.49 -6.98 -8.32
N GLY A 48 -14.76 -8.16 -8.87
CA GLY A 48 -15.56 -8.31 -10.09
C GLY A 48 -14.75 -8.02 -11.37
N ALA A 49 -15.44 -7.72 -12.46
CA ALA A 49 -14.76 -7.27 -13.67
C ALA A 49 -14.19 -5.86 -13.46
N PRO A 50 -12.97 -5.57 -13.97
CA PRO A 50 -12.44 -4.21 -13.94
C PRO A 50 -13.32 -3.28 -14.79
N THR A 51 -13.35 -1.99 -14.42
CA THR A 51 -14.09 -0.94 -15.14
C THR A 51 -13.51 -0.76 -16.54
N GLU A 52 -12.18 -0.72 -16.62
CA GLU A 52 -11.43 -0.63 -17.87
C GLU A 52 -10.32 -1.68 -17.92
N THR A 53 -9.92 -2.05 -19.13
CA THR A 53 -8.79 -2.95 -19.35
C THR A 53 -7.98 -2.44 -20.52
N GLU A 54 -6.85 -1.80 -20.23
CA GLU A 54 -5.89 -1.42 -21.24
C GLU A 54 -4.84 -2.53 -21.41
N ARG A 55 -4.48 -2.78 -22.66
CA ARG A 55 -3.40 -3.71 -22.99
C ARG A 55 -2.25 -2.90 -23.55
N GLU A 56 -1.28 -2.59 -22.70
CA GLU A 56 -0.04 -2.02 -23.18
C GLU A 56 0.91 -3.11 -23.67
N HIS A 57 1.34 -2.97 -24.92
CA HIS A 57 2.51 -3.67 -25.43
C HIS A 57 3.76 -2.88 -25.02
N SER A 58 4.07 -2.88 -23.72
CA SER A 58 5.26 -2.19 -23.23
C SER A 58 6.51 -3.01 -23.56
N ALA A 59 7.35 -2.48 -24.44
CA ALA A 59 8.68 -3.03 -24.72
C ALA A 59 9.63 -3.01 -23.50
N SER A 60 9.21 -2.34 -22.41
CA SER A 60 9.98 -2.14 -21.20
C SER A 60 9.79 -3.25 -20.15
N HIS A 61 8.73 -4.06 -20.26
CA HIS A 61 8.53 -5.20 -19.37
C HIS A 61 8.97 -6.52 -20.05
N PRO A 62 9.74 -7.41 -19.38
CA PRO A 62 10.30 -8.63 -20.00
C PRO A 62 9.28 -9.56 -20.66
N SER A 63 8.03 -9.54 -20.18
CA SER A 63 6.93 -10.35 -20.72
C SER A 63 6.40 -9.84 -22.08
N GLY A 64 6.70 -8.60 -22.47
CA GLY A 64 6.23 -7.99 -23.72
C GLY A 64 4.72 -7.73 -23.82
N SER A 65 3.94 -8.11 -22.80
CA SER A 65 2.51 -7.82 -22.70
C SER A 65 2.18 -7.53 -21.24
N VAL A 66 1.70 -6.32 -20.99
CA VAL A 66 1.14 -5.87 -19.73
C VAL A 66 -0.37 -5.65 -19.94
N VAL A 67 -1.14 -5.95 -18.91
CA VAL A 67 -2.57 -5.64 -18.86
C VAL A 67 -2.82 -4.79 -17.64
N GLU A 68 -3.42 -3.63 -17.83
CA GLU A 68 -3.86 -2.77 -16.75
C GLU A 68 -5.33 -3.07 -16.44
N TYR A 69 -5.64 -3.24 -15.15
CA TYR A 69 -7.01 -3.27 -14.65
C TYR A 69 -7.27 -2.00 -13.86
N GLU A 70 -8.28 -1.26 -14.28
CA GLU A 70 -8.79 -0.14 -13.49
C GLU A 70 -10.03 -0.55 -12.68
N TYR A 71 -10.08 -0.15 -11.42
CA TYR A 71 -11.23 -0.37 -10.56
C TYR A 71 -11.70 0.93 -9.91
N GLY A 72 -13.00 1.19 -9.99
CA GLY A 72 -13.62 2.34 -9.32
C GLY A 72 -12.93 3.65 -9.66
N ASP A 73 -12.66 4.46 -8.64
CA ASP A 73 -11.95 5.74 -8.75
C ASP A 73 -10.55 5.57 -8.17
N GLY A 74 -9.52 5.79 -8.99
CA GLY A 74 -8.12 5.82 -8.58
C GLY A 74 -7.55 4.49 -8.08
N VAL A 75 -7.90 3.35 -8.69
CA VAL A 75 -7.17 2.08 -8.50
C VAL A 75 -6.73 1.54 -9.85
N SER A 76 -5.43 1.32 -10.00
CA SER A 76 -4.83 0.64 -11.15
C SER A 76 -4.00 -0.56 -10.69
N LEU A 77 -4.15 -1.69 -11.40
CA LEU A 77 -3.33 -2.90 -11.21
C LEU A 77 -2.68 -3.26 -12.52
N HIS A 78 -1.35 -3.42 -12.53
CA HIS A 78 -0.64 -3.86 -13.73
C HIS A 78 -0.28 -5.33 -13.61
N LEU A 79 -0.62 -6.09 -14.64
CA LEU A 79 -0.46 -7.53 -14.69
C LEU A 79 0.45 -7.94 -15.83
N ALA A 80 1.43 -8.79 -15.54
CA ALA A 80 2.26 -9.47 -16.51
C ALA A 80 1.93 -10.96 -16.46
N GLU A 81 1.68 -11.58 -17.62
CA GLU A 81 1.28 -13.00 -17.71
C GLU A 81 0.06 -13.37 -16.84
N GLY A 82 -0.80 -12.39 -16.55
CA GLY A 82 -1.99 -12.58 -15.72
C GLY A 82 -1.75 -12.43 -14.21
N VAL A 83 -0.54 -12.06 -13.79
CA VAL A 83 -0.14 -11.90 -12.39
C VAL A 83 0.18 -10.43 -12.09
N VAL A 84 -0.32 -9.91 -10.97
CA VAL A 84 -0.09 -8.54 -10.52
C VAL A 84 1.38 -8.31 -10.17
N TYR A 85 1.99 -7.28 -10.77
CA TYR A 85 3.34 -6.82 -10.43
C TYR A 85 3.41 -5.35 -9.99
N GLN A 86 2.32 -4.59 -10.14
CA GLN A 86 2.18 -3.24 -9.61
C GLN A 86 0.72 -3.00 -9.18
N VAL A 87 0.55 -2.27 -8.08
CA VAL A 87 -0.73 -1.83 -7.52
C VAL A 87 -0.61 -0.36 -7.20
N GLU A 88 -1.50 0.47 -7.73
CA GLU A 88 -1.53 1.92 -7.52
C GLU A 88 -2.90 2.35 -7.01
N VAL A 89 -2.92 3.20 -5.99
CA VAL A 89 -4.13 3.79 -5.42
C VAL A 89 -3.93 5.29 -5.24
N SER A 90 -4.71 6.10 -5.93
CA SER A 90 -4.63 7.57 -5.94
C SER A 90 -5.88 8.27 -5.38
N ALA A 91 -6.89 7.51 -4.93
CA ALA A 91 -8.09 8.06 -4.31
C ALA A 91 -8.34 7.48 -2.91
N ASN A 92 -8.97 8.29 -2.05
CA ASN A 92 -9.45 7.83 -0.74
C ASN A 92 -10.74 7.00 -0.89
N ASN A 93 -10.58 5.76 -1.36
CA ASN A 93 -11.64 4.88 -1.82
C ASN A 93 -11.80 3.61 -0.96
N GLY A 94 -11.22 3.62 0.25
CA GLY A 94 -11.26 2.49 1.18
C GLY A 94 -10.18 1.43 0.97
N TRP A 95 -9.33 1.57 -0.05
CA TRP A 95 -8.12 0.76 -0.16
C TRP A 95 -7.09 1.25 0.84
N ALA A 96 -6.56 0.32 1.63
CA ALA A 96 -5.56 0.60 2.66
C ALA A 96 -4.52 -0.52 2.69
N THR A 97 -3.35 -0.18 3.24
CA THR A 97 -2.34 -1.16 3.64
C THR A 97 -2.85 -2.00 4.83
N PRO A 98 -2.23 -3.15 5.14
CA PRO A 98 -2.58 -3.93 6.33
C PRO A 98 -2.40 -3.16 7.64
N GLU A 99 -1.52 -2.17 7.67
CA GLU A 99 -1.33 -1.25 8.80
C GLU A 99 -2.39 -0.14 8.87
N GLY A 100 -3.29 -0.07 7.89
CA GLY A 100 -4.37 0.90 7.83
C GLY A 100 -3.99 2.25 7.20
N ILE A 101 -2.86 2.32 6.50
CA ILE A 101 -2.47 3.53 5.76
C ILE A 101 -3.25 3.60 4.44
N HIS A 102 -3.86 4.75 4.17
CA HIS A 102 -4.65 5.00 2.97
C HIS A 102 -4.46 6.43 2.45
N VAL A 103 -4.82 6.66 1.18
CA VAL A 103 -4.78 7.99 0.54
C VAL A 103 -5.59 9.00 1.35
N GLY A 104 -5.04 10.22 1.45
CA GLY A 104 -5.59 11.35 2.22
C GLY A 104 -5.14 11.40 3.68
N MET A 105 -4.49 10.35 4.21
CA MET A 105 -3.89 10.40 5.54
C MET A 105 -2.71 11.38 5.62
N ASP A 106 -2.36 11.77 6.84
CA ASP A 106 -1.18 12.60 7.09
C ASP A 106 0.11 11.80 6.84
N ALA A 107 1.01 12.35 6.03
CA ALA A 107 2.25 11.67 5.68
C ALA A 107 3.20 11.54 6.89
N SER A 108 3.03 12.34 7.95
CA SER A 108 3.83 12.20 9.17
C SER A 108 3.62 10.85 9.89
N LEU A 109 2.54 10.13 9.59
CA LEU A 109 2.29 8.80 10.13
C LEU A 109 3.24 7.74 9.57
N LEU A 110 3.81 7.96 8.38
CA LEU A 110 4.64 6.96 7.69
C LEU A 110 5.87 6.58 8.51
N GLU A 111 6.56 7.54 9.14
CA GLU A 111 7.75 7.23 9.95
C GLU A 111 7.41 6.42 11.20
N GLY A 112 6.25 6.68 11.80
CA GLY A 112 5.76 5.91 12.94
C GLY A 112 5.32 4.48 12.57
N THR A 113 4.85 4.29 11.33
CA THR A 113 4.32 2.99 10.86
C THR A 113 5.41 2.11 10.27
N TYR A 114 6.24 2.66 9.38
CA TYR A 114 7.22 1.91 8.60
C TYR A 114 8.68 2.23 8.96
N GLY A 115 8.92 3.27 9.78
CA GLY A 115 10.26 3.80 10.03
C GLY A 115 10.67 4.85 9.00
N LYS A 116 11.95 5.21 8.98
CA LYS A 116 12.46 6.17 8.00
C LYS A 116 12.40 5.54 6.59
N PRO A 117 12.03 6.30 5.55
CA PRO A 117 12.07 5.80 4.20
C PRO A 117 13.51 5.42 3.81
N ASP A 118 13.66 4.36 3.03
CA ASP A 118 14.95 3.95 2.47
C ASP A 118 15.46 4.99 1.47
N MET A 119 14.54 5.62 0.73
CA MET A 119 14.85 6.62 -0.29
C MET A 119 13.75 7.69 -0.35
N VAL A 120 14.15 8.92 -0.69
CA VAL A 120 13.22 10.00 -1.03
C VAL A 120 13.58 10.48 -2.43
N ARG A 121 12.60 10.52 -3.34
CA ARG A 121 12.75 10.98 -4.73
C ARG A 121 11.64 11.97 -5.06
N GLY A 122 11.96 13.26 -5.10
CA GLY A 122 10.93 14.29 -5.25
C GLY A 122 9.98 14.28 -4.06
N ASP A 123 8.69 14.13 -4.34
CA ASP A 123 7.58 13.94 -3.40
C ASP A 123 7.36 12.48 -2.97
N LYS A 124 8.13 11.53 -3.53
CA LYS A 124 7.99 10.11 -3.21
C LYS A 124 8.85 9.69 -2.02
N SER A 125 8.21 9.09 -1.02
CA SER A 125 8.86 8.34 0.07
C SER A 125 8.82 6.85 -0.23
N ILE A 126 9.98 6.21 -0.28
CA ILE A 126 10.13 4.84 -0.78
C ILE A 126 10.65 3.94 0.33
N TYR A 127 9.96 2.81 0.53
CA TYR A 127 10.28 1.77 1.48
C TYR A 127 10.54 0.45 0.75
N ARG A 128 11.72 -0.14 0.96
CA ARG A 128 12.12 -1.40 0.32
C ARG A 128 11.40 -2.57 0.94
N ALA A 129 10.94 -3.48 0.08
CA ALA A 129 10.38 -4.75 0.50
C ALA A 129 11.47 -5.70 1.00
N GLU A 130 11.24 -6.36 2.14
CA GLU A 130 12.07 -7.45 2.61
C GLU A 130 12.03 -8.62 1.61
N GLY A 131 13.21 -9.09 1.18
CA GLY A 131 13.32 -10.29 0.34
C GLY A 131 12.80 -10.15 -1.10
N LEU A 132 12.39 -8.95 -1.55
CA LEU A 132 11.99 -8.66 -2.94
C LEU A 132 12.87 -7.53 -3.51
N PRO A 133 14.03 -7.85 -4.08
CA PRO A 133 14.92 -6.85 -4.67
C PRO A 133 14.18 -6.04 -5.76
N GLY A 134 14.30 -4.71 -5.69
CA GLY A 134 13.70 -3.81 -6.68
C GLY A 134 12.21 -3.52 -6.48
N VAL A 135 11.54 -4.14 -5.51
CA VAL A 135 10.12 -3.89 -5.18
C VAL A 135 10.01 -3.13 -3.86
N GLY A 136 9.02 -2.25 -3.75
CA GLY A 136 8.79 -1.47 -2.54
C GLY A 136 7.35 -1.02 -2.36
N LEU A 137 7.14 -0.36 -1.23
CA LEU A 137 5.95 0.42 -0.90
C LEU A 137 6.34 1.90 -1.04
N ILE A 138 5.65 2.60 -1.93
CA ILE A 138 5.97 3.95 -2.38
C ILE A 138 4.77 4.84 -2.03
N PHE A 139 5.05 5.99 -1.42
CA PHE A 139 4.04 6.99 -1.09
C PHE A 139 4.37 8.29 -1.78
N GLU A 140 3.48 8.79 -2.63
CA GLU A 140 3.56 10.15 -3.13
C GLU A 140 2.92 11.11 -2.12
N ILE A 141 3.60 12.21 -1.84
CA ILE A 141 3.20 13.16 -0.80
C ILE A 141 2.94 14.53 -1.40
N GLU A 142 1.66 14.93 -1.45
CA GLU A 142 1.27 16.29 -1.82
C GLU A 142 0.75 17.04 -0.58
N LYS A 143 1.26 18.27 -0.35
CA LYS A 143 0.81 19.16 0.74
C LYS A 143 0.79 18.50 2.14
N GLY A 144 1.72 17.57 2.38
CA GLY A 144 1.85 16.83 3.64
C GLY A 144 0.84 15.71 3.83
N LYS A 145 0.05 15.37 2.81
CA LYS A 145 -0.86 14.24 2.77
C LYS A 145 -0.36 13.19 1.80
N ILE A 146 -0.75 11.95 2.06
CA ILE A 146 -0.55 10.85 1.11
C ILE A 146 -1.52 11.10 -0.06
N ASP A 147 -0.97 11.33 -1.25
CA ASP A 147 -1.74 11.55 -2.47
C ASP A 147 -1.91 10.24 -3.24
N GLU A 148 -0.87 9.40 -3.27
CA GLU A 148 -0.86 8.09 -3.91
C GLU A 148 -0.10 7.06 -3.07
N ILE A 149 -0.52 5.80 -3.18
CA ILE A 149 0.21 4.65 -2.66
C ILE A 149 0.43 3.66 -3.79
N GLU A 150 1.69 3.29 -4.03
CA GLU A 150 2.09 2.29 -5.00
C GLU A 150 2.82 1.12 -4.30
N ILE A 151 2.51 -0.10 -4.70
CA ILE A 151 3.33 -1.28 -4.44
C ILE A 151 3.84 -1.78 -5.79
N GLY A 152 5.15 -1.75 -6.00
CA GLY A 152 5.69 -2.05 -7.32
C GLY A 152 7.20 -1.82 -7.44
N PRO A 153 7.72 -1.78 -8.67
CA PRO A 153 9.11 -1.49 -8.97
C PRO A 153 9.55 -0.12 -8.40
N ILE A 154 10.73 -0.05 -7.77
CA ILE A 154 11.26 1.18 -7.17
C ILE A 154 11.99 2.07 -8.21
N GLU A 155 12.39 1.54 -9.37
CA GLU A 155 13.25 2.24 -10.33
C GLU A 155 12.53 3.01 -11.44
N GLN A 156 11.26 3.36 -11.22
CA GLN A 156 10.47 4.14 -12.19
C GLN A 156 10.88 5.62 -12.21
#